data_AF-A0A3Q7J7K0-F1
#
_entry.id   AF-A0A3Q7J7K0-F1
#
_cell.length_a   1.000
_cell.length_b   1.000
_cell.length_c   1.000
_cell.angle_alpha   90.00
_cell.angle_beta   90.00
_cell.angle_gamma   90.00
#
_symmetry.space_group_name_H-M   'P 1'
#
loop_
_entity.id
_entity.type
_entity.pdbx_description
1 polymer ?
#
loop_
_entity_poly.entity_id
_entity_poly.type
_entity_poly.pdbx_seq_one_letter_code
_entity_poly.pdbx_strand_id
1 'polypeptide(L)'
;MYRTNLRIGHNLKDLLDAHIPHGRRFVHGHKSFYDTIKNSLHFKLGLDIASLGIITSLVAQPMYFLPAYAFVAQDFITQAALHTHHQYITGFIMTRAFAHGVPIVGHYLLSIYSLVIKAQRSMISPCLTSREDKRPCIFFISPAFLFV
;
A
#
# COMPACT_ATOMS: atom_id res chain seq x y z
N MET A 1 6.58 22.72 -5.15
CA MET A 1 7.57 22.84 -6.25
C MET A 1 8.95 23.05 -5.62
N TYR A 2 9.88 22.11 -5.83
CA TYR A 2 11.18 22.12 -5.15
C TYR A 2 12.24 22.89 -5.94
N ARG A 3 13.18 23.52 -5.23
CA ARG A 3 14.28 24.28 -5.83
C ARG A 3 15.19 23.34 -6.64
N THR A 4 15.35 23.64 -7.91
CA THR A 4 16.32 22.98 -8.81
C THR A 4 17.35 23.99 -9.30
N ASN A 5 18.18 23.61 -10.29
CA ASN A 5 19.20 24.47 -10.90
C ASN A 5 18.66 25.81 -11.45
N LEU A 6 17.34 25.93 -11.60
CA LEU A 6 16.65 27.14 -12.06
C LEU A 6 16.49 28.22 -10.96
N ARG A 7 17.07 28.04 -9.75
CA ARG A 7 17.06 28.97 -8.59
C ARG A 7 15.67 29.41 -8.08
N ILE A 8 14.60 28.94 -8.70
CA ILE A 8 13.19 29.17 -8.34
C ILE A 8 12.67 27.89 -7.67
N GLY A 9 12.00 28.03 -6.53
CA GLY A 9 11.39 26.94 -5.79
C GLY A 9 11.82 26.86 -4.32
N HIS A 10 11.14 26.01 -3.56
CA HIS A 10 11.34 25.85 -2.12
C HIS A 10 12.40 24.79 -1.80
N ASN A 11 13.21 25.06 -0.79
CA ASN A 11 14.08 24.06 -0.19
C ASN A 11 13.23 23.20 0.77
N LEU A 12 13.29 21.88 0.59
CA LEU A 12 12.52 20.93 1.42
C LEU A 12 13.00 20.94 2.88
N LYS A 13 14.30 21.17 3.13
CA LYS A 13 14.83 21.25 4.50
C LYS A 13 14.24 22.44 5.25
N ASP A 14 14.33 23.63 4.65
CA ASP A 14 13.84 24.87 5.23
C ASP A 14 12.32 24.83 5.46
N LEU A 15 11.58 24.21 4.53
CA LEU A 15 10.13 24.02 4.66
C LEU A 15 9.78 23.10 5.84
N LEU A 16 10.52 22.00 6.00
CA LEU A 16 10.27 21.02 7.04
C LEU A 16 10.64 21.54 8.44
N ASP A 17 11.72 22.32 8.53
CA ASP A 17 12.16 22.96 9.78
C ASP A 17 11.24 24.13 10.19
N ALA A 18 10.69 24.86 9.21
CA ALA A 18 9.72 25.94 9.46
C ALA A 18 8.31 25.43 9.79
N HIS A 19 8.01 24.15 9.53
CA HIS A 19 6.70 23.57 9.77
C HIS A 19 6.47 23.28 11.26
N ILE A 20 5.86 24.24 11.94
CA ILE A 20 5.34 24.07 13.31
C ILE A 20 3.89 23.58 13.19
N PRO A 21 3.57 22.36 13.66
CA PRO A 21 2.19 21.87 13.61
C PRO A 21 1.28 22.76 14.45
N HIS A 22 0.20 23.24 13.84
CA HIS A 22 -0.84 23.99 14.54
C HIS A 22 -1.65 23.03 15.43
N GLY A 23 -1.22 22.89 16.70
CA GLY A 23 -1.92 22.08 17.70
C GLY A 23 -1.06 21.84 18.95
N ARG A 24 -1.64 21.99 20.15
CA ARG A 24 -0.95 21.97 21.46
C ARG A 24 -0.29 20.63 21.86
N ARG A 25 -0.16 19.66 20.94
CA ARG A 25 0.32 18.29 21.23
C ARG A 25 1.68 17.93 20.60
N PHE A 26 2.21 18.75 19.69
CA PHE A 26 3.50 18.49 19.05
C PHE A 26 4.47 19.64 19.34
N VAL A 27 5.24 19.48 20.43
CA VAL A 27 6.14 20.53 20.96
C VAL A 27 7.47 20.57 20.21
N HIS A 28 7.81 19.53 19.45
CA HIS A 28 8.94 19.49 18.53
C HIS A 28 8.43 19.22 17.12
N GLY A 29 8.58 20.21 16.23
CA GLY A 29 8.42 20.01 14.79
C GLY A 29 9.42 18.99 14.24
N HIS A 30 9.34 18.70 12.95
CA HIS A 30 10.15 17.69 12.25
C HIS A 30 11.64 18.08 12.10
N LYS A 31 12.27 18.63 13.15
CA LYS A 31 13.69 18.98 13.20
C LYS A 31 14.54 17.73 12.97
N SER A 32 15.54 17.82 12.11
CA SER A 32 16.48 16.74 11.73
C SER A 32 15.91 15.59 10.90
N PHE A 33 14.59 15.52 10.68
CA PHE A 33 13.97 14.42 9.93
C PHE A 33 14.47 14.36 8.47
N TYR A 34 14.66 15.53 7.83
CA TYR A 34 15.23 15.60 6.48
C TYR A 34 16.61 14.91 6.39
N ASP A 35 17.45 15.10 7.40
CA ASP A 35 18.79 14.53 7.43
C ASP A 35 18.74 13.01 7.68
N THR A 36 17.75 12.51 8.45
CA THR A 36 17.49 11.07 8.60
C THR A 36 17.11 10.41 7.27
N ILE A 37 16.20 11.01 6.50
CA ILE A 37 15.79 10.44 5.19
C ILE A 37 16.96 10.44 4.21
N LYS A 38 17.72 11.53 4.17
CA LYS A 38 18.79 11.71 3.19
C LYS A 38 19.97 10.77 3.44
N ASN A 39 20.34 10.54 4.70
CA ASN A 39 21.54 9.80 5.05
C ASN A 39 21.33 8.28 5.19
N SER A 40 20.09 7.79 5.21
CA SER A 40 19.81 6.35 5.37
C SER A 40 19.15 5.74 4.14
N LEU A 41 19.85 4.81 3.50
CA LEU A 41 19.35 4.09 2.31
C LEU A 41 18.13 3.22 2.65
N HIS A 42 18.17 2.53 3.79
CA HIS A 42 17.08 1.67 4.26
C HIS A 42 15.78 2.44 4.49
N PHE A 43 15.86 3.65 5.05
CA PHE A 43 14.68 4.48 5.27
C PHE A 43 14.12 5.04 3.96
N LYS A 44 14.99 5.51 3.05
CA LYS A 44 14.58 5.97 1.72
C LYS A 44 13.89 4.85 0.94
N LEU A 45 14.52 3.68 0.84
CA LEU A 45 13.97 2.54 0.14
C LEU A 45 12.70 2.02 0.81
N GLY A 46 12.64 2.00 2.14
CA GLY A 46 11.44 1.60 2.89
C GLY A 46 10.23 2.50 2.61
N LEU A 47 10.44 3.83 2.62
CA LEU A 47 9.38 4.79 2.27
C LEU A 47 8.95 4.69 0.80
N ASP A 48 9.91 4.54 -0.12
CA ASP A 48 9.62 4.40 -1.55
C ASP A 48 8.78 3.14 -1.82
N ILE A 49 9.18 1.99 -1.28
CA ILE A 49 8.47 0.72 -1.42
C ILE A 49 7.10 0.76 -0.72
N ALA A 50 6.97 1.42 0.44
CA ALA A 50 5.67 1.61 1.10
C ALA A 50 4.69 2.39 0.21
N SER A 51 5.17 3.50 -0.37
CA SER A 51 4.34 4.31 -1.27
C SER A 51 3.92 3.54 -2.52
N LEU A 52 4.82 2.74 -3.10
CA LEU A 52 4.53 1.88 -4.23
C LEU A 52 3.49 0.80 -3.89
N GLY A 53 3.55 0.23 -2.68
CA GLY A 53 2.56 -0.73 -2.19
C GLY A 53 1.15 -0.13 -2.12
N ILE A 54 1.02 1.09 -1.60
CA ILE A 54 -0.27 1.81 -1.55
C ILE A 54 -0.81 2.05 -2.96
N ILE A 55 0.04 2.50 -3.89
CA ILE A 55 -0.37 2.74 -5.28
C ILE A 55 -0.80 1.43 -5.96
N THR A 56 -0.08 0.32 -5.75
CA THR A 56 -0.42 -0.97 -6.35
C THR A 56 -1.79 -1.48 -5.87
N SER A 57 -2.09 -1.29 -4.58
CA SER A 57 -3.42 -1.58 -4.03
C SER A 57 -4.50 -0.67 -4.61
N LEU A 58 -4.18 0.63 -4.73
CA LEU A 58 -5.07 1.62 -5.31
C LEU A 58 -5.33 1.37 -6.79
N VAL A 59 -4.43 0.74 -7.54
CA VAL A 59 -4.64 0.36 -8.96
C VAL A 59 -5.57 -0.85 -9.08
N ALA A 60 -5.47 -1.81 -8.15
CA ALA A 60 -6.27 -3.03 -8.18
C ALA A 60 -7.78 -2.80 -8.00
N GLN A 61 -8.15 -1.75 -7.26
CA GLN A 61 -9.55 -1.39 -6.99
C GLN A 61 -10.29 -0.85 -8.24
N PRO A 62 -9.83 0.24 -8.90
CA PRO A 62 -10.48 0.79 -10.07
C PRO A 62 -10.39 -0.14 -11.27
N MET A 63 -9.38 -1.02 -11.39
CA MET A 63 -9.36 -2.01 -12.46
C MET A 63 -10.60 -2.91 -12.46
N TYR A 64 -11.19 -3.19 -11.29
CA TYR A 64 -12.42 -3.96 -11.17
C TYR A 64 -13.67 -3.19 -11.66
N PHE A 65 -13.76 -1.89 -11.32
CA PHE A 65 -14.96 -1.07 -11.59
C PHE A 65 -14.89 -0.24 -12.89
N LEU A 66 -13.67 0.07 -13.36
CA LEU A 66 -13.36 0.92 -14.50
C LEU A 66 -12.29 0.23 -15.37
N PRO A 67 -12.68 -0.78 -16.16
CA PRO A 67 -11.76 -1.50 -17.03
C PRO A 67 -11.21 -0.59 -18.13
N ALA A 68 -9.89 -0.41 -18.17
CA ALA A 68 -9.22 0.45 -19.14
C ALA A 68 -8.93 -0.25 -20.49
N TYR A 69 -9.02 -1.58 -20.52
CA TYR A 69 -8.74 -2.41 -21.71
C TYR A 69 -10.03 -2.88 -22.37
N ALA A 70 -10.08 -2.87 -23.71
CA ALA A 70 -11.24 -3.37 -24.45
C ALA A 70 -11.46 -4.87 -24.17
N PHE A 71 -12.73 -5.27 -24.04
CA PHE A 71 -13.19 -6.65 -23.81
C PHE A 71 -12.80 -7.32 -22.47
N VAL A 72 -11.92 -6.72 -21.66
CA VAL A 72 -11.53 -7.31 -20.35
C VAL A 72 -12.69 -7.44 -19.36
N ALA A 73 -13.73 -6.60 -19.51
CA ALA A 73 -14.95 -6.67 -18.72
C ALA A 73 -15.78 -7.95 -18.97
N GLN A 74 -15.57 -8.60 -20.13
CA GLN A 74 -16.28 -9.82 -20.52
C GLN A 74 -15.50 -11.08 -20.07
N ASP A 75 -14.17 -10.98 -19.95
CA ASP A 75 -13.29 -12.07 -19.50
C ASP A 75 -13.10 -12.08 -17.99
N PHE A 76 -14.05 -12.72 -17.29
CA PHE A 76 -14.06 -12.84 -15.84
C PHE A 76 -12.81 -13.49 -15.24
N ILE A 77 -12.20 -14.45 -15.94
CA ILE A 77 -10.97 -15.13 -15.48
C ILE A 77 -9.79 -14.17 -15.48
N THR A 78 -9.62 -13.41 -16.57
CA THR A 78 -8.55 -12.41 -16.71
C THR A 78 -8.71 -11.29 -15.68
N GLN A 79 -9.94 -10.84 -15.46
CA GLN A 79 -10.25 -9.81 -14.47
C GLN A 79 -9.94 -10.27 -13.03
N ALA A 80 -10.32 -11.50 -12.67
CA ALA A 80 -10.00 -12.08 -11.37
C ALA A 80 -8.48 -12.30 -11.19
N ALA A 81 -7.80 -12.78 -12.22
CA ALA A 81 -6.35 -13.01 -12.20
C ALA A 81 -5.57 -11.69 -12.03
N LEU A 82 -5.94 -10.63 -12.74
CA LEU A 82 -5.31 -9.32 -12.63
C LEU A 82 -5.49 -8.71 -11.24
N HIS A 83 -6.69 -8.78 -10.68
CA HIS A 83 -6.97 -8.25 -9.35
C HIS A 83 -6.15 -8.98 -8.26
N THR A 84 -6.17 -10.32 -8.27
CA THR A 84 -5.44 -11.14 -7.29
C THR A 84 -3.93 -10.97 -7.42
N HIS A 85 -3.41 -10.85 -8.64
CA HIS A 85 -2.00 -10.56 -8.90
C HIS A 85 -1.54 -9.23 -8.25
N HIS A 86 -2.29 -8.14 -8.44
CA HIS A 86 -1.94 -6.84 -7.87
C HIS A 86 -2.07 -6.82 -6.34
N GLN A 87 -3.04 -7.52 -5.77
CA GLN A 87 -3.18 -7.67 -4.31
C GLN A 87 -2.05 -8.51 -3.71
N TYR A 88 -1.62 -9.57 -4.38
CA TYR A 88 -0.49 -10.38 -3.95
C TYR A 88 0.83 -9.58 -3.96
N ILE A 89 1.09 -8.86 -5.05
CA ILE A 89 2.26 -7.97 -5.17
C ILE A 89 2.23 -6.90 -4.09
N THR A 90 1.06 -6.30 -3.82
CA THR A 90 0.88 -5.32 -2.74
C THR A 90 1.32 -5.91 -1.41
N GLY A 91 0.87 -7.13 -1.07
CA GLY A 91 1.26 -7.81 0.17
C GLY A 91 2.77 -8.04 0.27
N PHE A 92 3.40 -8.46 -0.83
CA PHE A 92 4.85 -8.67 -0.91
C PHE A 92 5.64 -7.37 -0.74
N ILE A 93 5.23 -6.30 -1.43
CA ILE A 93 5.86 -4.99 -1.37
C ILE A 93 5.69 -4.36 0.01
N MET A 94 4.50 -4.44 0.62
CA MET A 94 4.23 -3.88 1.94
C MET A 94 5.09 -4.56 3.02
N THR A 95 5.18 -5.90 2.98
CA THR A 95 6.09 -6.69 3.82
C THR A 95 7.54 -6.22 3.70
N ARG A 96 8.01 -6.06 2.45
CA ARG A 96 9.37 -5.62 2.16
C ARG A 96 9.64 -4.20 2.66
N ALA A 97 8.65 -3.30 2.59
CA ALA A 97 8.77 -1.95 3.13
C ALA A 97 8.99 -1.96 4.65
N PHE A 98 8.24 -2.79 5.39
CA PHE A 98 8.45 -2.98 6.83
C PHE A 98 9.82 -3.61 7.16
N ALA A 99 10.33 -4.50 6.31
CA ALA A 99 11.66 -5.07 6.48
C ALA A 99 12.79 -4.04 6.27
N HIS A 100 12.63 -3.12 5.31
CA HIS A 100 13.60 -2.03 5.07
C HIS A 100 13.50 -0.89 6.08
N GLY A 101 12.36 -0.70 6.74
CA GLY A 101 12.11 0.37 7.73
C GLY A 101 12.79 0.22 9.09
N VAL A 102 13.75 -0.72 9.27
CA VAL A 102 14.45 -1.13 10.52
C VAL A 102 13.68 -2.21 11.35
N PRO A 103 14.37 -3.26 11.85
CA PRO A 103 13.78 -4.45 12.46
C PRO A 103 13.36 -4.25 13.92
N ILE A 104 12.23 -3.58 14.17
CA ILE A 104 11.61 -3.53 15.52
C ILE A 104 10.15 -4.00 15.43
N VAL A 105 9.91 -5.12 14.77
CA VAL A 105 8.53 -5.60 14.59
C VAL A 105 8.49 -7.14 14.51
N GLY A 106 9.05 -7.84 15.50
CA GLY A 106 8.82 -9.30 15.64
C GLY A 106 7.35 -9.62 15.99
N HIS A 107 6.69 -8.75 16.75
CA HIS A 107 5.30 -8.94 17.22
C HIS A 107 4.24 -8.13 16.47
N TYR A 108 4.58 -6.96 15.92
CA TYR A 108 3.64 -6.12 15.16
C TYR A 108 3.39 -6.65 13.72
N LEU A 109 4.33 -7.40 13.12
CA LEU A 109 4.21 -7.93 11.75
C LEU A 109 3.11 -9.00 11.74
N LEU A 110 3.15 -9.93 12.70
CA LEU A 110 2.12 -10.97 12.86
C LEU A 110 0.71 -10.39 13.08
N SER A 111 0.60 -9.26 13.79
CA SER A 111 -0.67 -8.58 14.03
C SER A 111 -1.20 -7.91 12.77
N ILE A 112 -0.34 -7.24 11.99
CA ILE A 112 -0.72 -6.65 10.70
C ILE A 112 -1.06 -7.73 9.67
N TYR A 113 -0.27 -8.80 9.56
CA TYR A 113 -0.63 -9.95 8.71
C TYR A 113 -1.94 -10.59 9.13
N SER A 114 -2.16 -10.82 10.43
CA SER A 114 -3.42 -11.40 10.91
C SER A 114 -4.61 -10.48 10.64
N LEU A 115 -4.44 -9.16 10.69
CA LEU A 115 -5.50 -8.20 10.35
C LEU A 115 -5.79 -8.16 8.86
N VAL A 116 -4.75 -8.17 8.00
CA VAL A 116 -4.91 -8.24 6.54
C VAL A 116 -5.54 -9.58 6.13
N ILE A 117 -5.11 -10.69 6.72
CA ILE A 117 -5.70 -12.02 6.52
C ILE A 117 -7.14 -12.06 7.04
N LYS A 118 -7.44 -11.45 8.19
CA LYS A 118 -8.80 -11.43 8.77
C LYS A 118 -9.75 -10.50 7.99
N ALA A 119 -9.24 -9.40 7.45
CA ALA A 119 -9.98 -8.49 6.56
C ALA A 119 -10.24 -9.14 5.19
N GLN A 120 -9.27 -9.89 4.66
CA GLN A 120 -9.48 -10.77 3.49
C GLN A 120 -10.52 -11.86 3.80
N ARG A 121 -10.46 -12.49 4.98
CA ARG A 121 -11.40 -13.55 5.41
C ARG A 121 -12.85 -13.05 5.58
N SER A 122 -13.07 -11.82 6.05
CA SER A 122 -14.43 -11.26 6.18
C SER A 122 -15.06 -10.88 4.83
N MET A 123 -14.25 -10.60 3.80
CA MET A 123 -14.73 -10.40 2.43
C MET A 123 -15.04 -11.72 1.70
N ILE A 124 -14.50 -12.86 2.17
CA ILE A 124 -14.71 -14.21 1.59
C ILE A 124 -16.02 -14.86 2.05
N SER A 125 -16.50 -14.57 3.27
CA SER A 125 -17.59 -15.32 3.89
C SER A 125 -19.00 -15.15 3.29
N PRO A 126 -19.41 -14.00 2.72
CA PRO A 126 -20.79 -13.87 2.21
C PRO A 126 -21.06 -14.59 0.87
N CYS A 127 -20.03 -14.91 0.08
CA CYS A 127 -20.21 -15.45 -1.28
C CYS A 127 -20.31 -16.98 -1.38
N LEU A 128 -19.99 -17.74 -0.33
CA LEU A 128 -20.07 -19.21 -0.35
C LEU A 128 -21.50 -19.75 -0.18
N THR A 129 -22.51 -18.92 0.13
CA THR A 129 -23.89 -19.38 0.40
C THR A 129 -24.88 -19.08 -0.73
N SER A 130 -24.61 -18.12 -1.63
CA SER A 130 -25.56 -17.73 -2.68
C SER A 130 -25.13 -18.24 -4.06
N ARG A 131 -25.41 -19.52 -4.34
CA ARG A 131 -25.29 -20.09 -5.70
C ARG A 131 -26.38 -19.61 -6.68
N GLU A 132 -27.31 -18.75 -6.26
CA GLU A 132 -28.56 -18.46 -6.99
C GLU A 132 -28.76 -16.98 -7.39
N ASP A 133 -27.75 -16.11 -7.30
CA ASP A 133 -27.86 -14.74 -7.82
C ASP A 133 -26.84 -14.50 -8.95
N LYS A 134 -27.35 -14.33 -10.17
CA LYS A 134 -26.59 -14.02 -11.41
C LYS A 134 -26.04 -12.59 -11.42
N ARG A 135 -25.62 -12.07 -10.26
CA ARG A 135 -24.79 -10.88 -10.15
C ARG A 135 -23.35 -11.36 -9.98
N PRO A 136 -22.34 -10.76 -10.63
CA PRO A 136 -20.99 -11.29 -10.63
C PRO A 136 -20.37 -11.14 -9.23
N CYS A 137 -20.68 -12.09 -8.36
CA CYS A 137 -19.95 -12.40 -7.14
C CYS A 137 -18.65 -13.10 -7.54
N ILE A 138 -17.77 -12.38 -8.23
CA ILE A 138 -16.41 -12.84 -8.55
C ILE A 138 -15.48 -12.15 -7.54
N PHE A 139 -15.60 -12.56 -6.28
CA PHE A 139 -14.51 -12.45 -5.31
C PHE A 139 -14.08 -13.89 -4.99
N PHE A 140 -13.37 -14.51 -5.92
CA PHE A 140 -12.85 -15.87 -5.76
C PHE A 140 -11.34 -15.90 -6.02
N ILE A 141 -10.63 -16.37 -4.99
CA ILE A 141 -9.32 -17.07 -4.95
C ILE A 141 -8.05 -16.20 -4.99
N SER A 142 -7.36 -16.07 -3.85
CA SER A 142 -6.32 -17.09 -3.56
C SER A 142 -5.87 -17.13 -2.09
N PRO A 143 -6.11 -18.25 -1.37
CA PRO A 143 -5.52 -18.55 -0.07
C PRO A 143 -4.10 -19.11 -0.23
N ALA A 144 -3.21 -18.40 -0.91
CA ALA A 144 -1.84 -18.87 -1.18
C ALA A 144 -0.84 -18.61 -0.02
N PHE A 145 -1.31 -18.40 1.21
CA PHE A 145 -0.44 -18.12 2.38
C PHE A 145 -0.75 -19.00 3.59
N LEU A 146 -1.06 -20.27 3.33
CA LEU A 146 -0.79 -21.36 4.27
C LEU A 146 0.37 -22.15 3.65
N PHE A 147 1.57 -22.06 4.25
CA PHE A 147 2.84 -22.63 3.78
C PHE A 147 3.54 -21.90 2.62
N VAL A 148 4.34 -20.88 2.95
CA VAL A 148 5.82 -20.84 2.88
C VAL A 148 6.29 -19.77 3.85
#